data_AF-A0A857DFB6-F1
#
_entry.id   AF-A0A857DFB6-F1
#
_cell.length_a   1.000
_cell.length_b   1.000
_cell.length_c   1.000
_cell.angle_alpha   90.00
_cell.angle_beta   90.00
_cell.angle_gamma   90.00
#
_symmetry.space_group_name_H-M   'P 1'
#
loop_
_entity.id
_entity.type
_entity.pdbx_description
1 polymer ?
#
loop_
_entity_poly.entity_id
_entity_poly.type
_entity_poly.pdbx_seq_one_letter_code
_entity_poly.pdbx_strand_id
1 'polypeptide(L)'
;MKRLLSVLLTLTLLFSMATTAFAAEELSEPTIFSVGSMEELETAVAAAVDGDTIEVKQRIIVTAAISTDKQVTITRASEYSSGALLELRDNAVLDGFAFLDNASEFNTIAINFSTLTPAVIQNCTFSMTGEQGSNYINISGNMDINKAVIENCSFSGRMERAIKIMSNTQVEIKGCTLNGGGINNNGELIVDNTTITGGIGESGGGILNGGVLTVSDCHIYGNTATNDGVGTDIHSYGTLSITGSMTDGEGFYDEATGQKLTLPISEYTTLAKLVYLTDEAAAERFNPPAPDPDPVPDPEPNPQPNPQPDDNGDDDDYTPPVHRPSRPTTTTTAPVVQPTATPVRALACGNAVLDVSRSIALDGYSGGKADDYLTRAQLATIIYHLLDANTLAKYDTAQSTFTDVPANASYSRHVATVTKAGIIDGVGNGCYNPNGRLTWAHALTVLTRFVKSENYTLQNIKYDGWAVKAVQTAVAHDWIRDRADFKPTAAITLGEFVEFFNSILGLYQTI
;
A
#
# COMPACT_ATOMS: atom_id res chain seq x y z
N MET A 1 -1.55 -38.79 -23.65
CA MET A 1 -1.67 -39.42 -22.32
C MET A 1 -1.01 -40.80 -22.33
N LYS A 2 0.31 -40.80 -22.17
CA LYS A 2 1.22 -41.93 -21.86
C LYS A 2 2.60 -41.31 -22.04
N ARG A 3 3.41 -41.28 -20.96
CA ARG A 3 4.65 -40.50 -20.74
C ARG A 3 4.45 -39.16 -20.02
N LEU A 4 4.03 -39.21 -18.76
CA LEU A 4 4.35 -38.19 -17.74
C LEU A 4 4.06 -38.68 -16.30
N LEU A 5 4.10 -40.00 -16.08
CA LEU A 5 3.87 -40.65 -14.79
C LEU A 5 5.17 -41.22 -14.20
N SER A 6 6.32 -40.60 -14.49
CA SER A 6 7.66 -41.15 -14.19
C SER A 6 8.59 -40.19 -13.43
N VAL A 7 8.06 -39.14 -12.78
CA VAL A 7 8.88 -38.21 -11.97
C VAL A 7 8.39 -38.06 -10.53
N LEU A 8 7.23 -38.63 -10.17
CA LEU A 8 6.67 -38.52 -8.81
C LEU A 8 6.97 -39.75 -7.91
N LEU A 9 7.97 -40.57 -8.27
CA LEU A 9 8.29 -41.81 -7.53
C LEU A 9 9.80 -42.01 -7.33
N THR A 10 10.56 -40.91 -7.14
CA THR A 10 12.02 -40.95 -6.94
C THR A 10 12.50 -40.23 -5.68
N LEU A 11 11.64 -40.03 -4.68
CA LEU A 11 12.10 -39.56 -3.35
C LEU A 11 11.37 -40.22 -2.18
N THR A 12 11.07 -41.52 -2.30
CA THR A 12 10.52 -42.33 -1.20
C THR A 12 11.13 -43.73 -1.23
N LEU A 13 12.45 -43.86 -1.12
CA LEU A 13 13.11 -45.11 -0.70
C LEU A 13 14.62 -44.90 -0.67
N LEU A 14 15.17 -44.58 0.50
CA LEU A 14 16.50 -45.00 0.98
C LEU A 14 16.79 -44.36 2.34
N PHE A 15 16.23 -44.92 3.41
CA PHE A 15 16.98 -45.35 4.59
C PHE A 15 16.05 -46.25 5.41
N SER A 16 16.37 -47.54 5.40
CA SER A 16 15.76 -48.55 6.24
C SER A 16 16.65 -48.76 7.47
N MET A 17 16.01 -49.17 8.57
CA MET A 17 16.57 -49.76 9.79
C MET A 17 16.89 -48.83 10.96
N ALA A 18 15.86 -48.52 11.74
CA ALA A 18 15.81 -48.83 13.18
C ALA A 18 14.33 -48.93 13.59
N THR A 19 13.87 -50.15 13.90
CA THR A 19 12.54 -50.36 14.48
C THR A 19 12.55 -49.91 15.92
N THR A 20 12.19 -48.67 16.16
CA THR A 20 11.54 -48.25 17.41
C THR A 20 10.07 -48.01 17.08
N ALA A 21 9.19 -48.77 17.71
CA ALA A 21 7.75 -48.60 17.60
C ALA A 21 7.36 -47.21 18.12
N PHE A 22 7.24 -46.23 17.24
CA PHE A 22 6.38 -45.09 17.49
C PHE A 22 4.97 -45.53 17.13
N ALA A 23 4.03 -45.33 18.06
CA ALA A 23 2.62 -45.42 17.76
C ALA A 23 2.37 -44.57 16.52
N ALA A 24 1.81 -45.18 15.47
CA ALA A 24 1.26 -44.43 14.36
C ALA A 24 0.10 -43.63 14.94
N GLU A 25 0.37 -42.36 15.26
CA GLU A 25 -0.66 -41.38 15.55
C GLU A 25 -1.53 -41.31 14.30
N GLU A 26 -2.79 -41.70 14.46
CA GLU A 26 -3.79 -41.67 13.42
C GLU A 26 -3.96 -40.19 13.05
N LEU A 27 -3.26 -39.73 12.01
CA LEU A 27 -3.38 -38.35 11.52
C LEU A 27 -4.83 -38.14 11.09
N SER A 28 -5.62 -37.51 11.95
CA SER A 28 -6.97 -37.07 11.61
C SER A 28 -6.89 -36.13 10.41
N GLU A 29 -7.79 -36.27 9.44
CA GLU A 29 -7.86 -35.32 8.33
C GLU A 29 -8.05 -33.89 8.88
N PRO A 30 -7.36 -32.88 8.30
CA PRO A 30 -7.49 -31.50 8.75
C PRO A 30 -8.94 -31.06 8.83
N THR A 31 -9.34 -30.58 10.00
CA THR A 31 -10.68 -30.06 10.24
C THR A 31 -10.76 -28.61 9.75
N ILE A 32 -11.90 -28.28 9.15
CA ILE A 32 -12.22 -26.90 8.75
C ILE A 32 -13.28 -26.34 9.70
N PHE A 33 -12.92 -25.30 10.44
CA PHE A 33 -13.84 -24.54 11.29
C PHE A 33 -14.33 -23.30 10.56
N SER A 34 -15.66 -23.09 10.48
CA SER A 34 -16.23 -21.90 9.86
C SER A 34 -16.70 -20.90 10.92
N VAL A 35 -16.08 -19.71 10.94
CA VAL A 35 -16.27 -18.71 12.00
C VAL A 35 -16.64 -17.34 11.43
N GLY A 36 -17.39 -16.56 12.18
CA GLY A 36 -17.80 -15.20 11.85
C GLY A 36 -18.03 -14.33 13.08
N SER A 37 -17.60 -14.76 14.27
CA SER A 37 -17.62 -13.97 15.50
C SER A 37 -16.37 -14.26 16.33
N MET A 38 -16.09 -13.39 17.32
CA MET A 38 -15.00 -13.58 18.26
C MET A 38 -15.14 -14.90 19.04
N GLU A 39 -16.35 -15.20 19.54
CA GLU A 39 -16.63 -16.41 20.33
C GLU A 39 -16.47 -17.69 19.49
N GLU A 40 -16.91 -17.65 18.22
CA GLU A 40 -16.70 -18.76 17.28
C GLU A 40 -15.21 -18.97 17.00
N LEU A 41 -14.43 -17.89 16.85
CA LEU A 41 -12.99 -17.95 16.65
C LEU A 41 -12.26 -18.52 17.88
N GLU A 42 -12.58 -18.05 19.09
CA GLU A 42 -12.02 -18.58 20.35
C GLU A 42 -12.30 -20.08 20.50
N THR A 43 -13.54 -20.50 20.21
CA THR A 43 -13.94 -21.90 20.27
C THR A 43 -13.21 -22.75 19.24
N ALA A 44 -13.08 -22.25 18.01
CA ALA A 44 -12.35 -22.93 16.94
C ALA A 44 -10.87 -23.09 17.29
N VAL A 45 -10.21 -22.03 17.78
CA VAL A 45 -8.80 -22.08 18.20
C VAL A 45 -8.58 -23.06 19.35
N ALA A 46 -9.49 -23.10 20.33
CA ALA A 46 -9.42 -24.05 21.44
C ALA A 46 -9.53 -25.51 20.96
N ALA A 47 -10.37 -25.77 19.96
CA ALA A 47 -10.63 -27.10 19.41
C ALA A 47 -9.61 -27.55 18.35
N ALA A 48 -8.98 -26.60 17.64
CA ALA A 48 -8.09 -26.89 16.54
C ALA A 48 -6.86 -27.72 16.97
N VAL A 49 -6.36 -28.55 16.08
CA VAL A 49 -5.08 -29.28 16.18
C VAL A 49 -4.14 -28.87 15.05
N ASP A 50 -2.91 -29.39 15.04
CA ASP A 50 -1.94 -29.11 13.99
C ASP A 50 -2.48 -29.47 12.60
N GLY A 51 -2.40 -28.53 11.66
CA GLY A 51 -2.86 -28.69 10.28
C GLY A 51 -4.29 -28.21 10.04
N ASP A 52 -5.06 -27.91 11.09
CA ASP A 52 -6.44 -27.44 10.94
C ASP A 52 -6.53 -26.04 10.31
N THR A 53 -7.67 -25.80 9.68
CA THR A 53 -7.99 -24.53 9.02
C THR A 53 -9.20 -23.87 9.66
N ILE A 54 -9.11 -22.56 9.90
CA ILE A 54 -10.22 -21.71 10.33
C ILE A 54 -10.60 -20.80 9.16
N GLU A 55 -11.77 -21.05 8.58
CA GLU A 55 -12.37 -20.23 7.53
C GLU A 55 -13.20 -19.08 8.14
N VAL A 56 -12.83 -17.86 7.82
CA VAL A 56 -13.52 -16.64 8.25
C VAL A 56 -14.54 -16.23 7.20
N LYS A 57 -15.83 -16.26 7.56
CA LYS A 57 -16.97 -15.98 6.66
C LYS A 57 -17.44 -14.53 6.64
N GLN A 58 -16.95 -13.72 7.57
CA GLN A 58 -17.17 -12.27 7.66
C GLN A 58 -16.11 -11.64 8.56
N ARG A 59 -15.95 -10.32 8.51
CA ARG A 59 -15.02 -9.59 9.39
C ARG A 59 -15.29 -9.91 10.86
N ILE A 60 -14.25 -10.37 11.57
CA ILE A 60 -14.29 -10.61 13.02
C ILE A 60 -13.56 -9.49 13.74
N ILE A 61 -14.23 -8.88 14.71
CA ILE A 61 -13.63 -7.87 15.58
C ILE A 61 -12.95 -8.59 16.76
N VAL A 62 -11.62 -8.49 16.83
CA VAL A 62 -10.80 -9.07 17.88
C VAL A 62 -10.51 -8.00 18.93
N THR A 63 -10.85 -8.28 20.18
CA THR A 63 -10.77 -7.33 21.32
C THR A 63 -10.09 -7.93 22.55
N ALA A 64 -9.53 -9.13 22.40
CA ALA A 64 -8.80 -9.85 23.44
C ALA A 64 -7.69 -10.68 22.80
N ALA A 65 -6.85 -11.28 23.63
CA ALA A 65 -5.78 -12.15 23.18
C ALA A 65 -6.33 -13.47 22.65
N ILE A 66 -5.84 -13.87 21.48
CA ILE A 66 -6.03 -15.19 20.88
C ILE A 66 -4.65 -15.70 20.49
N SER A 67 -4.30 -16.90 20.96
CA SER A 67 -2.99 -17.49 20.78
C SER A 67 -3.09 -18.98 20.48
N THR A 68 -2.15 -19.48 19.68
CA THR A 68 -1.97 -20.91 19.46
C THR A 68 -0.48 -21.25 19.38
N ASP A 69 -0.09 -22.40 19.91
CA ASP A 69 1.21 -23.04 19.68
C ASP A 69 1.16 -24.08 18.55
N LYS A 70 -0.05 -24.34 18.04
CA LYS A 70 -0.35 -25.30 16.97
C LYS A 70 -0.27 -24.65 15.60
N GLN A 71 0.01 -25.44 14.57
CA GLN A 71 0.02 -25.05 13.16
C GLN A 71 -1.41 -24.87 12.62
N VAL A 72 -2.05 -23.75 12.96
CA VAL A 72 -3.42 -23.43 12.54
C VAL A 72 -3.40 -22.36 11.44
N THR A 73 -4.07 -22.66 10.33
CA THR A 73 -4.21 -21.73 9.21
C THR A 73 -5.54 -20.97 9.29
N ILE A 74 -5.51 -19.64 9.25
CA ILE A 74 -6.68 -18.78 9.09
C ILE A 74 -6.77 -18.38 7.61
N THR A 75 -7.93 -18.60 7.00
CA THR A 75 -8.19 -18.27 5.59
C THR A 75 -9.55 -17.61 5.39
N ARG A 76 -9.72 -17.00 4.22
CA ARG A 76 -10.97 -16.39 3.78
C ARG A 76 -11.92 -17.45 3.26
N ALA A 77 -13.14 -17.51 3.78
CA ALA A 77 -14.18 -18.36 3.19
C ALA A 77 -14.52 -17.87 1.77
N SER A 78 -14.84 -18.81 0.87
CA SER A 78 -15.08 -18.52 -0.56
C SER A 78 -16.23 -17.52 -0.81
N GLU A 79 -17.22 -17.50 0.08
CA GLU A 79 -18.37 -16.60 0.06
C GLU A 79 -18.05 -15.21 0.62
N TYR A 80 -16.92 -15.04 1.33
CA TYR A 80 -16.57 -13.79 1.99
C TYR A 80 -15.79 -12.87 1.06
N SER A 81 -16.51 -12.08 0.27
CA SER A 81 -15.94 -11.32 -0.84
C SER A 81 -15.48 -9.90 -0.53
N SER A 82 -15.60 -9.39 0.71
CA SER A 82 -15.22 -7.99 0.99
C SER A 82 -14.77 -7.68 2.42
N GLY A 83 -13.71 -6.89 2.56
CA GLY A 83 -13.19 -6.41 3.85
C GLY A 83 -12.15 -7.35 4.48
N ALA A 84 -11.57 -6.91 5.61
CA ALA A 84 -10.56 -7.67 6.33
C ALA A 84 -11.10 -8.92 7.01
N LEU A 85 -10.29 -9.98 7.13
CA LEU A 85 -10.65 -11.16 7.91
C LEU A 85 -10.84 -10.76 9.37
N LEU A 86 -9.81 -10.11 9.92
CA LEU A 86 -9.76 -9.70 11.32
C LEU A 86 -9.59 -8.19 11.42
N GLU A 87 -10.31 -7.58 12.35
CA GLU A 87 -10.11 -6.21 12.78
C GLU A 87 -9.64 -6.19 14.23
N LEU A 88 -8.40 -5.79 14.45
CA LEU A 88 -7.80 -5.69 15.76
C LEU A 88 -8.13 -4.34 16.39
N ARG A 89 -8.59 -4.38 17.64
CA ARG A 89 -8.90 -3.21 18.44
C ARG A 89 -8.10 -3.22 19.74
N ASP A 90 -8.40 -2.28 20.62
CA ASP A 90 -7.84 -2.21 21.97
C ASP A 90 -7.85 -3.60 22.65
N ASN A 91 -6.70 -3.98 23.23
CA ASN A 91 -6.36 -5.26 23.89
C ASN A 91 -6.25 -6.49 22.97
N ALA A 92 -6.34 -6.34 21.65
CA ALA A 92 -6.18 -7.47 20.75
C ALA A 92 -4.73 -7.95 20.70
N VAL A 93 -4.54 -9.26 20.84
CA VAL A 93 -3.27 -9.95 20.60
C VAL A 93 -3.55 -11.13 19.70
N LEU A 94 -2.80 -11.26 18.60
CA LEU A 94 -2.76 -12.46 17.76
C LEU A 94 -1.38 -13.08 17.87
N ASP A 95 -1.33 -14.36 18.26
CA ASP A 95 -0.08 -15.07 18.48
C ASP A 95 -0.09 -16.46 17.82
N GLY A 96 0.86 -16.70 16.92
CA GLY A 96 1.18 -18.05 16.41
C GLY A 96 0.37 -18.54 15.21
N PHE A 97 -0.40 -17.68 14.54
CA PHE A 97 -1.25 -18.10 13.42
C PHE A 97 -0.56 -18.03 12.06
N ALA A 98 -0.91 -18.95 11.16
CA ALA A 98 -0.63 -18.83 9.74
C ALA A 98 -1.84 -18.20 9.02
N PHE A 99 -1.62 -17.14 8.25
CA PHE A 99 -2.63 -16.51 7.41
C PHE A 99 -2.38 -16.84 5.95
N LEU A 100 -3.40 -17.41 5.30
CA LEU A 100 -3.43 -17.64 3.86
C LEU A 100 -4.63 -16.88 3.30
N ASP A 101 -4.39 -15.70 2.73
CA ASP A 101 -5.45 -14.84 2.18
C ASP A 101 -5.06 -14.32 0.81
N ASN A 102 -5.85 -14.69 -0.19
CA ASN A 102 -5.64 -14.36 -1.60
C ASN A 102 -6.50 -13.19 -2.07
N ALA A 103 -7.13 -12.45 -1.14
CA ALA A 103 -7.89 -11.26 -1.50
C ALA A 103 -7.00 -10.25 -2.23
N SER A 104 -7.46 -9.85 -3.42
CA SER A 104 -6.78 -8.87 -4.25
C SER A 104 -7.10 -7.43 -3.86
N GLU A 105 -8.31 -7.18 -3.36
CA GLU A 105 -8.80 -5.81 -3.07
C GLU A 105 -8.81 -5.47 -1.57
N PHE A 106 -8.66 -6.47 -0.69
CA PHE A 106 -8.85 -6.29 0.74
C PHE A 106 -7.64 -6.76 1.52
N ASN A 107 -7.35 -6.04 2.59
CA ASN A 107 -6.31 -6.43 3.50
C ASN A 107 -6.71 -7.64 4.34
N THR A 108 -5.73 -8.42 4.81
CA THR A 108 -5.99 -9.59 5.68
C THR A 108 -6.41 -9.14 7.08
N ILE A 109 -5.67 -8.18 7.64
CA ILE A 109 -5.90 -7.63 8.98
C ILE A 109 -6.03 -6.12 8.92
N ALA A 110 -7.03 -5.57 9.59
CA ALA A 110 -7.20 -4.13 9.80
C ALA A 110 -6.92 -3.75 11.25
N ILE A 111 -6.19 -2.67 11.48
CA ILE A 111 -5.98 -2.08 12.81
C ILE A 111 -6.42 -0.62 12.74
N ASN A 112 -7.72 -0.42 12.96
CA ASN A 112 -8.33 0.91 12.85
C ASN A 112 -8.68 1.49 14.22
N PHE A 113 -8.74 0.62 15.25
CA PHE A 113 -9.34 0.98 16.52
C PHE A 113 -8.56 0.53 17.78
N SER A 114 -7.23 0.67 17.78
CA SER A 114 -6.36 0.38 18.93
C SER A 114 -5.66 1.64 19.46
N THR A 115 -6.34 2.44 20.27
CA THR A 115 -5.87 3.78 20.71
C THR A 115 -5.43 3.87 22.16
N LEU A 116 -5.93 2.98 23.00
CA LEU A 116 -5.61 2.92 24.43
C LEU A 116 -4.41 2.02 24.65
N THR A 117 -4.44 0.86 24.00
CA THR A 117 -3.40 -0.17 24.05
C THR A 117 -3.02 -0.55 22.63
N PRO A 118 -1.74 -0.83 22.33
CA PRO A 118 -1.37 -1.34 21.01
C PRO A 118 -2.05 -2.67 20.72
N ALA A 119 -2.49 -2.85 19.48
CA ALA A 119 -2.84 -4.17 18.96
C ALA A 119 -1.53 -4.90 18.66
N VAL A 120 -1.41 -6.14 19.11
CA VAL A 120 -0.17 -6.93 18.96
C VAL A 120 -0.40 -8.07 17.99
N ILE A 121 0.47 -8.20 17.00
CA ILE A 121 0.54 -9.36 16.12
C ILE A 121 1.93 -9.94 16.31
N GLN A 122 2.01 -11.17 16.79
CA GLN A 122 3.30 -11.80 17.06
C GLN A 122 3.35 -13.24 16.56
N ASN A 123 4.54 -13.69 16.17
CA ASN A 123 4.80 -15.07 15.74
C ASN A 123 3.86 -15.57 14.62
N CYS A 124 3.27 -14.65 13.86
CA CYS A 124 2.34 -14.98 12.77
C CYS A 124 3.06 -15.07 11.43
N THR A 125 2.57 -15.93 10.54
CA THR A 125 3.02 -15.98 9.14
C THR A 125 1.92 -15.50 8.20
N PHE A 126 2.29 -14.75 7.16
CA PHE A 126 1.38 -14.22 6.16
C PHE A 126 1.84 -14.66 4.77
N SER A 127 0.94 -15.31 4.05
CA SER A 127 1.21 -15.88 2.73
C SER A 127 0.02 -15.74 1.78
N MET A 128 0.29 -15.90 0.49
CA MET A 128 -0.73 -15.98 -0.56
C MET A 128 -0.31 -16.95 -1.65
N THR A 129 -1.27 -17.40 -2.44
CA THR A 129 -1.07 -18.12 -3.70
C THR A 129 -1.55 -17.23 -4.85
N GLY A 130 -0.64 -16.58 -5.57
CA GLY A 130 -0.97 -15.71 -6.71
C GLY A 130 0.04 -14.57 -6.90
N GLU A 131 -0.16 -13.77 -7.95
CA GLU A 131 0.74 -12.66 -8.32
C GLU A 131 0.23 -11.27 -7.88
N GLN A 132 -1.00 -11.17 -7.35
CA GLN A 132 -1.67 -9.88 -7.13
C GLN A 132 -2.47 -9.86 -5.83
N GLY A 133 -2.28 -8.82 -5.02
CA GLY A 133 -3.28 -8.41 -4.04
C GLY A 133 -2.87 -7.31 -3.06
N SER A 134 -3.88 -6.78 -2.35
CA SER A 134 -3.82 -5.70 -1.34
C SER A 134 -2.90 -5.97 -0.14
N ASN A 135 -2.77 -5.06 0.82
CA ASN A 135 -1.81 -5.19 1.93
C ASN A 135 -2.18 -6.36 2.88
N TYR A 136 -1.23 -7.08 3.48
CA TYR A 136 -1.58 -8.02 4.56
C TYR A 136 -2.16 -7.28 5.76
N ILE A 137 -1.46 -6.24 6.21
CA ILE A 137 -1.85 -5.47 7.39
C ILE A 137 -2.05 -4.02 6.96
N ASN A 138 -3.21 -3.47 7.29
CA ASN A 138 -3.51 -2.06 7.14
C ASN A 138 -3.76 -1.44 8.53
N ILE A 139 -2.95 -0.46 8.91
CA ILE A 139 -3.10 0.30 10.14
C ILE A 139 -3.56 1.71 9.77
N SER A 140 -4.78 2.05 10.18
CA SER A 140 -5.40 3.36 9.94
C SER A 140 -5.47 4.14 11.23
N GLY A 141 -4.96 5.37 11.23
CA GLY A 141 -5.32 6.35 12.25
C GLY A 141 -6.62 7.04 11.87
N ASN A 142 -7.54 7.18 12.82
CA ASN A 142 -8.74 7.99 12.61
C ASN A 142 -8.55 9.34 13.32
N MET A 143 -9.44 9.68 14.24
CA MET A 143 -9.35 10.87 15.11
C MET A 143 -8.31 10.76 16.23
N ASP A 144 -7.80 9.56 16.45
CA ASP A 144 -6.93 9.22 17.55
C ASP A 144 -5.77 8.39 17.01
N ILE A 145 -4.64 8.44 17.71
CA ILE A 145 -3.44 7.72 17.32
C ILE A 145 -3.67 6.21 17.55
N ASN A 146 -3.75 5.45 16.46
CA ASN A 146 -3.83 3.99 16.53
C ASN A 146 -2.43 3.39 16.68
N LYS A 147 -2.31 2.42 17.59
CA LYS A 147 -1.05 1.83 18.02
C LYS A 147 -1.01 0.36 17.62
N ALA A 148 0.10 -0.07 17.03
CA ALA A 148 0.31 -1.46 16.67
C ALA A 148 1.74 -1.89 16.96
N VAL A 149 1.91 -3.15 17.37
CA VAL A 149 3.21 -3.81 17.50
C VAL A 149 3.16 -5.10 16.68
N ILE A 150 4.12 -5.29 15.79
CA ILE A 150 4.25 -6.47 14.93
C ILE A 150 5.61 -7.10 15.21
N GLU A 151 5.63 -8.29 15.81
CA GLU A 151 6.86 -8.93 16.31
C GLU A 151 7.05 -10.33 15.76
N ASN A 152 8.26 -10.65 15.30
CA ASN A 152 8.62 -12.01 14.88
C ASN A 152 7.69 -12.60 13.80
N CYS A 153 7.15 -11.74 12.94
CA CYS A 153 6.25 -12.13 11.86
C CYS A 153 7.01 -12.34 10.54
N SER A 154 6.51 -13.27 9.72
CA SER A 154 7.02 -13.51 8.36
C SER A 154 5.96 -13.19 7.33
N PHE A 155 6.33 -12.44 6.28
CA PHE A 155 5.47 -12.08 5.15
C PHE A 155 6.08 -12.58 3.85
N SER A 156 5.27 -13.20 3.01
CA SER A 156 5.72 -13.77 1.74
C SER A 156 4.63 -13.79 0.68
N GLY A 157 5.00 -13.80 -0.60
CA GLY A 157 4.07 -14.02 -1.71
C GLY A 157 3.44 -12.75 -2.29
N ARG A 158 3.23 -11.69 -1.49
CA ARG A 158 2.84 -10.36 -2.01
C ARG A 158 4.07 -9.59 -2.44
N MET A 159 4.08 -9.02 -3.65
CA MET A 159 5.26 -8.28 -4.16
C MET A 159 5.16 -6.78 -3.95
N GLU A 160 3.96 -6.18 -3.96
CA GLU A 160 3.82 -4.72 -3.89
C GLU A 160 3.95 -4.16 -2.46
N ARG A 161 3.01 -4.51 -1.58
CA ARG A 161 2.96 -3.95 -0.22
C ARG A 161 2.50 -5.00 0.78
N ALA A 162 3.31 -5.26 1.80
CA ALA A 162 2.91 -6.15 2.89
C ALA A 162 2.17 -5.37 3.98
N ILE A 163 2.67 -4.19 4.35
CA ILE A 163 2.17 -3.41 5.48
C ILE A 163 1.92 -1.96 5.05
N LYS A 164 0.69 -1.48 5.25
CA LYS A 164 0.29 -0.09 5.02
C LYS A 164 -0.01 0.59 6.35
N ILE A 165 0.65 1.71 6.58
CA ILE A 165 0.56 2.52 7.79
C ILE A 165 0.13 3.91 7.35
N MET A 166 -1.07 4.31 7.75
CA MET A 166 -1.61 5.63 7.42
C MET A 166 -1.28 6.64 8.51
N SER A 167 -1.58 7.92 8.27
CA SER A 167 -1.41 8.98 9.28
C SER A 167 -2.19 8.69 10.55
N ASN A 168 -1.84 9.36 11.65
CA ASN A 168 -2.39 9.15 12.99
C ASN A 168 -2.19 7.71 13.51
N THR A 169 -1.01 7.16 13.27
CA THR A 169 -0.61 5.83 13.75
C THR A 169 0.76 5.87 14.41
N GLN A 170 0.97 4.95 15.35
CA GLN A 170 2.23 4.66 16.01
C GLN A 170 2.48 3.16 15.93
N VAL A 171 3.45 2.76 15.11
CA VAL A 171 3.68 1.37 14.76
C VAL A 171 5.11 0.98 15.07
N GLU A 172 5.27 -0.18 15.70
CA GLU A 172 6.56 -0.80 15.93
C GLU A 172 6.61 -2.16 15.24
N ILE A 173 7.66 -2.39 14.44
CA ILE A 173 7.91 -3.64 13.73
C ILE A 173 9.26 -4.18 14.17
N LYS A 174 9.28 -5.39 14.73
CA LYS A 174 10.46 -5.98 15.37
C LYS A 174 10.70 -7.41 14.93
N GLY A 175 11.94 -7.78 14.63
CA GLY A 175 12.29 -9.19 14.40
C GLY A 175 11.57 -9.82 13.21
N CYS A 176 11.03 -9.02 12.30
CA CYS A 176 10.19 -9.52 11.22
C CYS A 176 11.01 -9.85 9.96
N THR A 177 10.44 -10.65 9.08
CA THR A 177 10.98 -10.91 7.73
C THR A 177 9.91 -10.64 6.69
N LEU A 178 10.15 -9.65 5.83
CA LEU A 178 9.31 -9.33 4.69
C LEU A 178 10.04 -9.77 3.42
N ASN A 179 9.57 -10.86 2.81
CA ASN A 179 10.11 -11.39 1.54
C ASN A 179 9.08 -11.19 0.43
N GLY A 180 9.20 -10.08 -0.28
CA GLY A 180 8.15 -9.47 -1.07
C GLY A 180 7.36 -8.43 -0.26
N GLY A 181 6.81 -7.44 -0.95
CA GLY A 181 5.86 -6.48 -0.40
C GLY A 181 6.49 -5.53 0.60
N GLY A 182 6.72 -4.28 0.20
CA GLY A 182 7.33 -3.27 1.07
C GLY A 182 6.40 -2.76 2.18
N ILE A 183 6.91 -1.80 2.94
CA ILE A 183 6.18 -1.02 3.95
C ILE A 183 5.87 0.35 3.36
N ASN A 184 4.62 0.81 3.50
CA ASN A 184 4.25 2.19 3.21
C ASN A 184 3.87 2.91 4.50
N ASN A 185 4.62 3.93 4.87
CA ASN A 185 4.45 4.68 6.10
C ASN A 185 4.08 6.15 5.87
N ASN A 186 2.92 6.53 6.37
CA ASN A 186 2.47 7.92 6.51
C ASN A 186 2.20 8.31 7.98
N GLY A 187 2.54 7.44 8.93
CA GLY A 187 2.42 7.66 10.38
C GLY A 187 3.78 7.70 11.07
N GLU A 188 3.82 7.31 12.35
CA GLU A 188 5.06 7.12 13.11
C GLU A 188 5.42 5.62 13.11
N LEU A 189 6.57 5.29 12.56
CA LEU A 189 7.05 3.92 12.39
C LEU A 189 8.45 3.74 12.98
N ILE A 190 8.59 2.74 13.84
CA ILE A 190 9.87 2.20 14.29
C ILE A 190 10.02 0.80 13.67
N VAL A 191 11.12 0.57 12.96
CA VAL A 191 11.49 -0.75 12.43
C VAL A 191 12.82 -1.17 13.05
N ASP A 192 12.82 -2.30 13.74
CA ASP A 192 13.95 -2.81 14.50
C ASP A 192 14.24 -4.28 14.14
N ASN A 193 15.52 -4.63 13.99
CA ASN A 193 15.98 -6.00 13.77
C ASN A 193 15.16 -6.77 12.71
N THR A 194 14.85 -6.11 11.58
CA THR A 194 13.92 -6.63 10.57
C THR A 194 14.60 -6.74 9.21
N THR A 195 14.29 -7.80 8.47
CA THR A 195 14.73 -7.98 7.09
C THR A 195 13.61 -7.65 6.12
N ILE A 196 13.88 -6.82 5.11
CA ILE A 196 12.93 -6.45 4.05
C ILE A 196 13.63 -6.63 2.70
N THR A 197 13.15 -7.58 1.90
CA THR A 197 13.75 -7.91 0.61
C THR A 197 12.71 -8.34 -0.41
N GLY A 198 13.03 -8.25 -1.71
CA GLY A 198 12.15 -8.69 -2.79
C GLY A 198 10.87 -7.87 -2.98
N GLY A 199 10.72 -6.75 -2.26
CA GLY A 199 9.59 -5.83 -2.43
C GLY A 199 9.70 -5.02 -3.71
N ILE A 200 8.56 -4.79 -4.36
CA ILE A 200 8.44 -4.00 -5.59
C ILE A 200 7.51 -2.83 -5.31
N GLY A 201 7.94 -1.60 -5.58
CA GLY A 201 7.10 -0.43 -5.39
C GLY A 201 7.35 0.62 -6.44
N GLU A 202 6.38 1.51 -6.66
CA GLU A 202 6.61 2.70 -7.50
C GLU A 202 7.75 3.55 -6.97
N SER A 203 7.94 3.57 -5.65
CA SER A 203 9.04 4.22 -4.95
C SER A 203 9.23 3.52 -3.61
N GLY A 204 10.48 3.26 -3.22
CA GLY A 204 10.80 2.57 -1.97
C GLY A 204 10.23 1.15 -1.96
N GLY A 205 10.75 0.27 -2.81
CA GLY A 205 10.31 -1.12 -2.90
C GLY A 205 10.40 -1.86 -1.55
N GLY A 206 11.37 -1.48 -0.72
CA GLY A 206 11.45 -1.91 0.69
C GLY A 206 10.56 -1.05 1.59
N ILE A 207 10.85 0.25 1.71
CA ILE A 207 10.08 1.20 2.51
C ILE A 207 9.84 2.51 1.74
N LEU A 208 8.57 2.88 1.61
CA LEU A 208 8.14 4.24 1.26
C LEU A 208 7.74 4.99 2.53
N ASN A 209 8.36 6.13 2.80
CA ASN A 209 8.08 6.95 3.98
C ASN A 209 7.67 8.39 3.63
N GLY A 210 6.42 8.73 3.96
CA GLY A 210 5.91 10.09 4.05
C GLY A 210 5.72 10.61 5.47
N GLY A 211 5.84 9.75 6.48
CA GLY A 211 5.68 10.07 7.90
C GLY A 211 7.00 10.20 8.65
N VAL A 212 7.03 9.72 9.89
CA VAL A 212 8.24 9.61 10.72
C VAL A 212 8.70 8.16 10.71
N LEU A 213 9.95 7.92 10.30
CA LEU A 213 10.55 6.60 10.23
C LEU A 213 11.82 6.56 11.07
N THR A 214 11.90 5.60 11.99
CA THR A 214 13.12 5.21 12.69
C THR A 214 13.49 3.78 12.31
N VAL A 215 14.72 3.57 11.84
CA VAL A 215 15.25 2.25 11.49
C VAL A 215 16.42 1.91 12.41
N SER A 216 16.41 0.71 12.98
CA SER A 216 17.50 0.15 13.77
C SER A 216 17.80 -1.30 13.42
N ASP A 217 19.08 -1.63 13.23
CA ASP A 217 19.55 -3.01 13.04
C ASP A 217 18.81 -3.81 11.93
N CYS A 218 18.37 -3.11 10.88
CA CYS A 218 17.58 -3.70 9.79
C CYS A 218 18.44 -3.99 8.55
N HIS A 219 18.05 -5.02 7.80
CA HIS A 219 18.61 -5.36 6.48
C HIS A 219 17.53 -5.15 5.41
N ILE A 220 17.61 -4.02 4.69
CA ILE A 220 16.59 -3.61 3.70
C ILE A 220 17.26 -3.60 2.32
N TYR A 221 17.25 -4.73 1.61
CA TYR A 221 18.07 -4.93 0.41
C TYR A 221 17.34 -5.71 -0.68
N GLY A 222 17.80 -5.60 -1.92
CA GLY A 222 17.28 -6.40 -3.03
C GLY A 222 15.81 -6.10 -3.35
N ASN A 223 15.36 -4.89 -3.04
CA ASN A 223 14.04 -4.40 -3.42
C ASN A 223 14.11 -3.73 -4.80
N THR A 224 12.95 -3.42 -5.39
CA THR A 224 12.84 -2.80 -6.71
C THR A 224 11.95 -1.58 -6.65
N ALA A 225 12.45 -0.45 -7.15
CA ALA A 225 11.61 0.70 -7.49
C ALA A 225 11.31 0.70 -8.99
N THR A 226 10.04 0.88 -9.38
CA THR A 226 9.65 0.87 -10.80
C THR A 226 9.74 2.25 -11.46
N ASN A 227 9.76 3.35 -10.69
CA ASN A 227 9.96 4.69 -11.23
C ASN A 227 11.44 5.08 -11.24
N ASP A 228 11.86 5.84 -12.24
CA ASP A 228 13.22 6.33 -12.33
C ASP A 228 13.51 7.43 -11.28
N GLY A 229 14.72 7.39 -10.73
CA GLY A 229 15.22 8.45 -9.86
C GLY A 229 14.55 8.53 -8.48
N VAL A 230 13.97 7.43 -7.99
CA VAL A 230 13.45 7.28 -6.62
C VAL A 230 14.34 6.32 -5.83
N GLY A 231 14.10 6.18 -4.52
CA GLY A 231 14.86 5.24 -3.69
C GLY A 231 14.37 3.81 -3.91
N THR A 232 15.29 2.86 -4.03
CA THR A 232 15.03 1.44 -4.27
C THR A 232 14.63 0.75 -2.98
N ASP A 233 15.47 0.83 -1.95
CA ASP A 233 15.25 0.16 -0.68
C ASP A 233 14.49 1.07 0.29
N ILE A 234 14.90 2.34 0.43
CA ILE A 234 14.17 3.34 1.20
C ILE A 234 13.97 4.60 0.35
N HIS A 235 12.73 5.02 0.21
CA HIS A 235 12.38 6.33 -0.31
C HIS A 235 11.66 7.14 0.77
N SER A 236 12.30 8.17 1.31
CA SER A 236 11.73 9.00 2.38
C SER A 236 11.61 10.45 1.94
N TYR A 237 10.39 10.97 1.90
CA TYR A 237 10.09 12.40 1.80
C TYR A 237 9.52 12.98 3.10
N GLY A 238 9.37 12.15 4.14
CA GLY A 238 9.11 12.54 5.52
C GLY A 238 10.39 12.64 6.36
N THR A 239 10.27 12.39 7.67
CA THR A 239 11.41 12.37 8.61
C THR A 239 12.01 10.98 8.68
N LEU A 240 13.33 10.88 8.58
CA LEU A 240 14.09 9.63 8.65
C LEU A 240 15.17 9.70 9.72
N SER A 241 15.20 8.71 10.60
CA SER A 241 16.30 8.42 11.52
C SER A 241 16.77 7.00 11.29
N ILE A 242 18.09 6.79 11.20
CA ILE A 242 18.69 5.47 11.08
C ILE A 242 19.79 5.34 12.13
N THR A 243 19.66 4.32 12.96
CA THR A 243 20.60 3.93 14.00
C THR A 243 20.96 2.45 13.81
N GLY A 244 22.04 1.97 14.42
CA GLY A 244 22.34 0.52 14.38
C GLY A 244 22.90 0.00 13.04
N SER A 245 22.97 -1.33 12.94
CA SER A 245 23.99 -2.15 12.27
C SER A 245 24.39 -1.73 10.85
N MET A 246 25.62 -1.26 10.72
CA MET A 246 26.41 -1.43 9.49
C MET A 246 27.32 -2.61 9.77
N THR A 247 27.15 -3.71 9.05
CA THR A 247 28.19 -4.75 9.00
C THR A 247 29.38 -4.17 8.23
N ASP A 248 30.62 -4.45 8.67
CA ASP A 248 31.81 -4.00 7.94
C ASP A 248 31.73 -4.51 6.49
N GLY A 249 31.78 -3.60 5.52
CA GLY A 249 31.68 -3.94 4.10
C GLY A 249 30.29 -3.80 3.46
N GLU A 250 29.27 -3.32 4.18
CA GLU A 250 27.94 -3.03 3.61
C GLU A 250 27.25 -1.85 4.28
N GLY A 251 26.17 -1.34 3.68
CA GLY A 251 25.38 -0.25 4.26
C GLY A 251 24.49 0.48 3.27
N PHE A 252 23.87 1.56 3.73
CA PHE A 252 23.06 2.43 2.89
C PHE A 252 23.91 3.41 2.07
N TYR A 253 23.58 3.53 0.79
CA TYR A 253 24.14 4.48 -0.16
C TYR A 253 23.05 5.42 -0.65
N ASP A 254 23.39 6.69 -0.80
CA ASP A 254 22.52 7.64 -1.51
C ASP A 254 22.59 7.35 -3.01
N GLU A 255 21.45 7.05 -3.62
CA GLU A 255 21.37 6.62 -5.01
C GLU A 255 21.70 7.73 -6.01
N ALA A 256 21.56 9.00 -5.63
CA ALA A 256 21.86 10.11 -6.51
C ALA A 256 23.37 10.38 -6.59
N THR A 257 24.10 10.17 -5.49
CA THR A 257 25.51 10.53 -5.35
C THR A 257 26.44 9.32 -5.32
N GLY A 258 25.93 8.12 -5.05
CA GLY A 258 26.72 6.91 -4.80
C GLY A 258 27.52 6.96 -3.50
N GLN A 259 27.27 7.93 -2.62
CA GLN A 259 27.99 8.07 -1.36
C GLN A 259 27.39 7.17 -0.28
N LYS A 260 28.25 6.43 0.43
CA LYS A 260 27.86 5.65 1.60
C LYS A 260 27.46 6.59 2.74
N LEU A 261 26.31 6.34 3.36
CA LEU A 261 25.85 7.09 4.53
C LEU A 261 26.74 6.79 5.73
N THR A 262 27.05 7.82 6.51
CA THR A 262 27.68 7.67 7.82
C THR A 262 26.59 7.70 8.88
N LEU A 263 26.41 6.59 9.60
CA LEU A 263 25.41 6.46 10.67
C LEU A 263 26.02 6.81 12.04
N PRO A 264 25.21 7.26 13.03
CA PRO A 264 23.76 7.44 12.95
C PRO A 264 23.38 8.70 12.16
N ILE A 265 22.21 8.66 11.51
CA ILE A 265 21.52 9.86 11.04
C ILE A 265 20.26 10.06 11.87
N SER A 266 20.01 11.29 12.27
CA SER A 266 18.86 11.65 13.10
C SER A 266 18.09 12.80 12.47
N GLU A 267 16.77 12.67 12.42
CA GLU A 267 15.86 13.71 11.94
C GLU A 267 16.21 14.23 10.54
N TYR A 268 16.59 13.34 9.62
CA TYR A 268 16.83 13.69 8.24
C TYR A 268 15.49 13.99 7.56
N THR A 269 15.21 15.28 7.30
CA THR A 269 13.93 15.76 6.74
C THR A 269 13.99 16.07 5.24
N THR A 270 15.15 15.90 4.61
CA THR A 270 15.30 16.05 3.16
C THR A 270 15.00 14.73 2.46
N LEU A 271 14.67 14.79 1.16
CA LEU A 271 14.38 13.60 0.36
C LEU A 271 15.56 12.61 0.41
N ALA A 272 15.32 11.42 0.97
CA ALA A 272 16.28 10.32 0.99
C ALA A 272 15.92 9.29 -0.09
N LYS A 273 16.90 8.92 -0.90
CA LYS A 273 16.79 7.87 -1.92
C LYS A 273 17.92 6.88 -1.67
N LEU A 274 17.62 5.83 -0.90
CA LEU A 274 18.64 4.95 -0.37
C LEU A 274 18.54 3.54 -0.96
N VAL A 275 19.71 2.95 -1.19
CA VAL A 275 19.90 1.54 -1.53
C VAL A 275 20.87 0.92 -0.53
N TYR A 276 20.59 -0.30 -0.06
CA TYR A 276 21.50 -1.07 0.78
C TYR A 276 22.33 -2.00 -0.08
N LEU A 277 23.65 -1.87 -0.02
CA LEU A 277 24.59 -2.64 -0.85
C LEU A 277 25.81 -3.04 -0.04
N THR A 278 26.50 -4.08 -0.51
CA THR A 278 27.90 -4.31 -0.15
C THR A 278 28.78 -3.25 -0.81
N ASP A 279 29.96 -2.99 -0.24
CA ASP A 279 30.94 -2.04 -0.77
C ASP A 279 31.36 -2.43 -2.20
N GLU A 280 31.44 -3.72 -2.47
CA GLU A 280 31.75 -4.29 -3.79
C GLU A 280 30.62 -4.02 -4.80
N ALA A 281 29.37 -4.31 -4.43
CA ALA A 281 28.21 -4.05 -5.29
C ALA A 281 28.00 -2.53 -5.54
N ALA A 282 28.30 -1.69 -4.54
CA ALA A 282 28.27 -0.25 -4.69
C ALA A 282 29.35 0.25 -5.65
N ALA A 283 30.57 -0.31 -5.59
CA ALA A 283 31.64 0.03 -6.53
C ALA A 283 31.25 -0.30 -7.97
N GLU A 284 30.65 -1.46 -8.21
CA GLU A 284 30.15 -1.86 -9.54
C GLU A 284 29.01 -0.95 -10.04
N ARG A 285 28.07 -0.58 -9.15
CA ARG A 285 26.90 0.24 -9.51
C ARG A 285 27.25 1.70 -9.78
N PHE A 286 28.09 2.31 -8.94
CA PHE A 286 28.33 3.77 -8.96
C PHE A 286 29.67 4.16 -9.60
N ASN A 287 30.61 3.22 -9.75
CA ASN A 287 31.90 3.46 -10.39
C ASN A 287 32.27 2.30 -11.33
N PRO A 288 31.46 2.04 -12.36
CA PRO A 288 31.68 0.91 -13.26
C PRO A 288 33.04 1.03 -13.93
N PRO A 289 33.79 -0.08 -14.10
CA PRO A 289 35.06 -0.08 -14.79
C PRO A 289 34.89 0.51 -16.20
N ALA A 290 35.88 1.28 -16.65
CA ALA A 290 35.87 1.88 -17.97
C ALA A 290 35.63 0.79 -19.04
N PRO A 291 34.82 1.06 -20.08
CA PRO A 291 34.63 0.10 -21.16
C PRO A 291 35.99 -0.29 -21.73
N ASP A 292 36.19 -1.59 -21.98
CA ASP A 292 37.41 -2.08 -22.61
C ASP A 292 37.68 -1.28 -23.89
N PRO A 293 38.93 -0.86 -24.14
CA PRO A 293 39.26 -0.12 -25.35
C PRO A 293 38.81 -0.95 -26.56
N ASP A 294 38.09 -0.30 -27.49
CA ASP A 294 37.65 -0.92 -28.74
C ASP A 294 38.81 -1.70 -29.37
N PRO A 295 38.59 -2.94 -29.84
CA PRO A 295 39.63 -3.69 -30.52
C PRO A 295 40.19 -2.82 -31.67
N VAL A 296 41.50 -2.57 -31.61
CA VAL A 296 42.22 -1.77 -32.60
C VAL A 296 41.87 -2.33 -34.00
N PRO A 297 41.41 -1.49 -34.95
CA PRO A 297 41.18 -1.95 -36.31
C PRO A 297 42.46 -2.57 -36.88
N ASP A 298 42.33 -3.81 -37.37
CA ASP A 298 43.43 -4.55 -37.99
C ASP A 298 44.02 -3.70 -39.15
N PRO A 299 45.35 -3.61 -39.33
CA PRO A 299 45.93 -2.78 -40.38
C PRO A 299 45.45 -3.25 -41.76
N GLU A 300 44.88 -2.35 -42.55
CA GLU A 300 44.55 -2.61 -43.95
C GLU A 300 45.78 -3.16 -44.70
N PRO A 301 45.65 -4.27 -45.46
CA PRO A 301 46.75 -4.76 -46.28
C PRO A 301 47.05 -3.76 -47.41
N ASN A 302 48.28 -3.25 -47.43
CA ASN A 302 48.81 -2.39 -48.49
C ASN A 302 48.82 -3.14 -49.84
N PRO A 303 48.58 -2.47 -50.99
CA PRO A 303 48.31 -3.13 -52.26
C PRO A 303 49.61 -3.64 -52.91
N GLN A 304 49.59 -4.89 -53.39
CA GLN A 304 50.64 -5.44 -54.26
C GLN A 304 50.03 -5.91 -55.61
N PRO A 305 50.85 -6.02 -56.67
CA PRO A 305 50.55 -5.41 -57.96
C PRO A 305 50.04 -6.44 -58.96
N ASN A 306 49.28 -5.92 -59.93
CA ASN A 306 48.72 -6.67 -61.03
C ASN A 306 49.80 -7.15 -62.02
N PRO A 307 49.78 -8.43 -62.45
CA PRO A 307 50.26 -8.85 -63.76
C PRO A 307 49.08 -9.24 -64.67
N GLN A 308 49.16 -8.79 -65.91
CA GLN A 308 48.28 -9.06 -67.05
C GLN A 308 49.09 -9.88 -68.09
N PRO A 309 48.52 -10.45 -69.19
CA PRO A 309 47.28 -11.19 -69.45
C PRO A 309 47.59 -12.66 -69.84
N ASP A 310 46.56 -13.44 -70.24
CA ASP A 310 46.50 -14.42 -71.36
C ASP A 310 45.49 -15.51 -70.95
N ASP A 311 44.28 -15.69 -71.49
CA ASP A 311 43.76 -15.94 -72.84
C ASP A 311 43.11 -17.34 -72.89
N ASN A 312 41.82 -17.35 -73.29
CA ASN A 312 40.95 -18.46 -73.71
C ASN A 312 40.47 -19.55 -72.74
N GLY A 313 39.14 -19.76 -72.75
CA GLY A 313 38.52 -21.06 -72.51
C GLY A 313 37.11 -20.98 -71.93
N ASP A 314 36.11 -21.25 -72.78
CA ASP A 314 34.71 -21.52 -72.46
C ASP A 314 34.53 -22.49 -71.27
N ASP A 315 33.51 -22.27 -70.43
CA ASP A 315 32.37 -23.18 -70.30
C ASP A 315 31.45 -22.79 -69.13
N ASP A 316 30.16 -23.05 -69.37
CA ASP A 316 29.00 -22.82 -68.53
C ASP A 316 29.06 -23.52 -67.16
N ASP A 317 28.77 -22.81 -66.06
CA ASP A 317 27.87 -23.27 -64.98
C ASP A 317 27.59 -22.14 -63.96
N TYR A 318 26.51 -21.38 -64.17
CA TYR A 318 25.98 -20.46 -63.15
C TYR A 318 25.02 -21.21 -62.23
N THR A 319 25.51 -21.63 -61.07
CA THR A 319 24.67 -22.06 -59.94
C THR A 319 24.62 -20.96 -58.87
N PRO A 320 23.47 -20.28 -58.64
CA PRO A 320 23.34 -19.33 -57.54
C PRO A 320 23.04 -20.07 -56.23
N PRO A 321 23.64 -19.69 -55.08
CA PRO A 321 23.15 -20.16 -53.79
C PRO A 321 21.83 -19.47 -53.45
N VAL A 322 20.79 -20.29 -53.46
CA VAL A 322 19.44 -20.18 -52.88
C VAL A 322 19.25 -19.00 -51.90
N HIS A 323 18.51 -17.98 -52.35
CA HIS A 323 17.76 -17.10 -51.45
C HIS A 323 16.69 -17.92 -50.72
N ARG A 324 16.84 -18.05 -49.39
CA ARG A 324 15.77 -18.51 -48.51
C ARG A 324 14.74 -17.39 -48.38
N PRO A 325 13.48 -17.57 -48.83
CA PRO A 325 12.46 -16.54 -48.65
C PRO A 325 12.07 -16.45 -47.16
N SER A 326 12.18 -15.24 -46.61
CA SER A 326 11.59 -14.86 -45.33
C SER A 326 10.08 -15.04 -45.40
N ARG A 327 9.57 -15.99 -44.62
CA ARG A 327 8.13 -16.21 -44.43
C ARG A 327 7.52 -14.95 -43.78
N PRO A 328 6.46 -14.35 -44.33
CA PRO A 328 5.72 -13.32 -43.63
C PRO A 328 4.96 -13.96 -42.47
N THR A 329 5.27 -13.57 -41.24
CA THR A 329 4.41 -13.87 -40.09
C THR A 329 3.34 -12.79 -40.08
N THR A 330 2.18 -13.09 -40.66
CA THR A 330 0.96 -12.33 -40.40
C THR A 330 0.59 -12.52 -38.94
N THR A 331 0.95 -11.54 -38.10
CA THR A 331 0.39 -11.44 -36.75
C THR A 331 -1.05 -10.98 -36.92
N THR A 332 -1.99 -11.92 -36.87
CA THR A 332 -3.40 -11.61 -36.63
C THR A 332 -3.47 -10.93 -35.27
N THR A 333 -3.65 -9.61 -35.26
CA THR A 333 -4.09 -8.87 -34.09
C THR A 333 -5.48 -9.39 -33.72
N ALA A 334 -5.51 -10.33 -32.77
CA ALA A 334 -6.70 -10.50 -31.95
C ALA A 334 -6.96 -9.14 -31.26
N PRO A 335 -8.22 -8.66 -31.22
CA PRO A 335 -8.53 -7.42 -30.52
C PRO A 335 -8.06 -7.57 -29.08
N VAL A 336 -7.15 -6.69 -28.66
CA VAL A 336 -6.82 -6.50 -27.25
C VAL A 336 -8.12 -6.09 -26.60
N VAL A 337 -8.79 -7.03 -25.93
CA VAL A 337 -9.77 -6.70 -24.91
C VAL A 337 -8.96 -5.93 -23.89
N GLN A 338 -9.12 -4.60 -23.89
CA GLN A 338 -8.61 -3.78 -22.80
C GLN A 338 -9.07 -4.45 -21.50
N PRO A 339 -8.17 -4.67 -20.51
CA PRO A 339 -8.61 -5.05 -19.18
C PRO A 339 -9.72 -4.06 -18.82
N THR A 340 -10.93 -4.58 -18.61
CA THR A 340 -12.00 -3.74 -18.10
C THR A 340 -11.48 -3.27 -16.76
N ALA A 341 -11.11 -2.00 -16.64
CA ALA A 341 -10.64 -1.44 -15.39
C ALA A 341 -11.69 -1.80 -14.33
N THR A 342 -11.29 -2.65 -13.40
CA THR A 342 -12.07 -2.94 -12.20
C THR A 342 -12.47 -1.59 -11.62
N PRO A 343 -13.75 -1.34 -11.31
CA PRO A 343 -14.17 -0.01 -10.89
C PRO A 343 -13.45 0.34 -9.59
N VAL A 344 -12.42 1.19 -9.70
CA VAL A 344 -11.78 1.84 -8.57
C VAL A 344 -12.90 2.44 -7.73
N ARG A 345 -12.92 2.14 -6.43
CA ARG A 345 -13.88 2.71 -5.49
C ARG A 345 -13.65 4.23 -5.45
N ALA A 346 -14.32 4.95 -6.34
CA ALA A 346 -14.14 6.38 -6.49
C ALA A 346 -14.90 7.12 -5.39
N LEU A 347 -14.25 8.14 -4.79
CA LEU A 347 -14.94 9.14 -3.99
C LEU A 347 -15.67 10.10 -4.94
N ALA A 348 -16.97 9.87 -5.13
CA ALA A 348 -17.78 10.55 -6.12
C ALA A 348 -19.07 11.14 -5.54
N CYS A 349 -19.27 12.44 -5.73
CA CYS A 349 -20.49 13.17 -5.40
C CYS A 349 -21.20 13.55 -6.71
N GLY A 350 -22.18 12.74 -7.14
CA GLY A 350 -22.79 12.90 -8.46
C GLY A 350 -21.76 12.63 -9.57
N ASN A 351 -21.47 13.63 -10.41
CA ASN A 351 -20.40 13.52 -11.42
C ASN A 351 -19.08 14.17 -10.99
N ALA A 352 -18.99 14.67 -9.76
CA ALA A 352 -17.76 15.22 -9.23
C ALA A 352 -16.97 14.13 -8.52
N VAL A 353 -15.71 13.96 -8.90
CA VAL A 353 -14.82 12.90 -8.43
C VAL A 353 -13.59 13.53 -7.78
N LEU A 354 -13.16 12.96 -6.66
CA LEU A 354 -11.90 13.32 -6.02
C LEU A 354 -10.74 12.50 -6.59
N ASP A 355 -9.61 13.16 -6.83
CA ASP A 355 -8.33 12.55 -7.10
C ASP A 355 -7.71 12.07 -5.79
N VAL A 356 -7.95 10.78 -5.47
CA VAL A 356 -7.49 10.15 -4.23
C VAL A 356 -5.97 10.02 -4.16
N SER A 357 -5.25 10.09 -5.29
CA SER A 357 -3.77 10.02 -5.28
C SER A 357 -3.11 11.24 -4.62
N ARG A 358 -3.87 12.33 -4.46
CA ARG A 358 -3.39 13.56 -3.81
C ARG A 358 -3.45 13.44 -2.29
N SER A 359 -2.54 14.13 -1.62
CA SER A 359 -2.60 14.40 -0.19
C SER A 359 -2.77 15.91 0.05
N ILE A 360 -3.36 16.25 1.19
CA ILE A 360 -3.60 17.63 1.59
C ILE A 360 -2.43 18.08 2.46
N ALA A 361 -1.69 19.10 2.01
CA ALA A 361 -0.69 19.80 2.81
C ALA A 361 -1.28 21.08 3.41
N LEU A 362 -1.10 21.29 4.73
CA LEU A 362 -1.59 22.48 5.45
C LEU A 362 -1.13 23.79 4.79
N ASP A 363 0.16 23.89 4.43
CA ASP A 363 0.78 25.08 3.85
C ASP A 363 0.39 25.32 2.39
N GLY A 364 -0.05 24.29 1.66
CA GLY A 364 -0.31 24.37 0.22
C GLY A 364 -1.71 24.83 -0.16
N TYR A 365 -2.71 24.66 0.71
CA TYR A 365 -4.12 24.74 0.31
C TYR A 365 -5.00 25.73 1.07
N SER A 366 -4.62 26.22 2.25
CA SER A 366 -5.59 26.88 3.14
C SER A 366 -5.15 28.20 3.78
N GLY A 367 -3.85 28.51 3.76
CA GLY A 367 -3.27 29.74 4.33
C GLY A 367 -3.54 29.96 5.83
N GLY A 368 -4.03 28.96 6.55
CA GLY A 368 -4.33 29.00 7.99
C GLY A 368 -3.42 28.07 8.80
N LYS A 369 -3.41 28.22 10.12
CA LYS A 369 -2.62 27.36 11.03
C LYS A 369 -3.43 26.13 11.44
N ALA A 370 -2.74 25.04 11.80
CA ALA A 370 -3.39 23.79 12.22
C ALA A 370 -4.42 23.99 13.35
N ASP A 371 -4.10 24.81 14.34
CA ASP A 371 -4.97 25.10 15.49
C ASP A 371 -6.14 26.06 15.18
N ASP A 372 -6.16 26.67 13.99
CA ASP A 372 -7.27 27.56 13.61
C ASP A 372 -8.54 26.74 13.35
N TYR A 373 -9.70 27.25 13.73
CA TYR A 373 -10.97 26.61 13.39
C TYR A 373 -11.19 26.58 11.88
N LEU A 374 -11.61 25.43 11.37
CA LEU A 374 -11.92 25.25 9.97
C LEU A 374 -13.07 26.18 9.54
N THR A 375 -12.83 26.96 8.50
CA THR A 375 -13.85 27.82 7.87
C THR A 375 -14.48 27.16 6.64
N ARG A 376 -15.68 27.63 6.28
CA ARG A 376 -16.38 27.21 5.05
C ARG A 376 -15.58 27.50 3.78
N ALA A 377 -14.82 28.59 3.74
CA ALA A 377 -13.93 28.90 2.61
C ALA A 377 -12.75 27.91 2.51
N GLN A 378 -12.14 27.55 3.64
CA GLN A 378 -11.04 26.58 3.67
C GLN A 378 -11.52 25.18 3.26
N LEU A 379 -12.66 24.71 3.78
CA LEU A 379 -13.25 23.43 3.37
C LEU A 379 -13.47 23.38 1.84
N ALA A 380 -14.09 24.42 1.27
CA ALA A 380 -14.33 24.50 -0.17
C ALA A 380 -13.03 24.51 -0.98
N THR A 381 -11.99 25.18 -0.47
CA THR A 381 -10.68 25.26 -1.12
C THR A 381 -9.96 23.92 -1.11
N ILE A 382 -9.99 23.18 0.00
CA ILE A 382 -9.39 21.84 0.10
C ILE A 382 -10.08 20.89 -0.88
N ILE A 383 -11.42 20.85 -0.88
CA ILE A 383 -12.18 20.00 -1.79
C ILE A 383 -11.88 20.34 -3.26
N TYR A 384 -11.84 21.63 -3.61
CA TYR A 384 -11.52 22.08 -4.97
C TYR A 384 -10.19 21.52 -5.47
N HIS A 385 -9.14 21.58 -4.64
CA HIS A 385 -7.82 21.10 -5.02
C HIS A 385 -7.71 19.57 -5.10
N LEU A 386 -8.65 18.86 -4.49
CA LEU A 386 -8.78 17.41 -4.60
C LEU A 386 -9.66 16.97 -5.77
N LEU A 387 -10.31 17.88 -6.50
CA LEU A 387 -11.09 17.48 -7.67
C LEU A 387 -10.18 16.94 -8.78
N ASP A 388 -10.59 15.84 -9.41
CA ASP A 388 -9.88 15.28 -10.56
C ASP A 388 -9.96 16.21 -11.79
N ALA A 389 -9.11 15.94 -12.78
CA ALA A 389 -9.02 16.77 -13.99
C ALA A 389 -10.35 16.83 -14.77
N ASN A 390 -11.10 15.73 -14.80
CA ASN A 390 -12.38 15.65 -15.52
C ASN A 390 -13.47 16.48 -14.84
N THR A 391 -13.52 16.44 -13.51
CA THR A 391 -14.44 17.24 -12.70
C THR A 391 -14.13 18.72 -12.85
N LEU A 392 -12.85 19.10 -12.76
CA LEU A 392 -12.43 20.49 -12.98
C LEU A 392 -12.80 20.98 -14.38
N ALA A 393 -12.54 20.18 -15.43
CA ALA A 393 -12.91 20.55 -16.81
C ALA A 393 -14.41 20.82 -16.98
N LYS A 394 -15.27 20.16 -16.21
CA LYS A 394 -16.73 20.29 -16.30
C LYS A 394 -17.29 21.43 -15.43
N TYR A 395 -16.78 21.56 -14.22
CA TYR A 395 -17.42 22.38 -13.19
C TYR A 395 -16.71 23.67 -12.88
N ASP A 396 -15.43 23.81 -13.21
CA ASP A 396 -14.65 25.00 -12.88
C ASP A 396 -15.32 26.30 -13.38
N THR A 397 -15.41 27.29 -12.51
CA THR A 397 -16.06 28.58 -12.79
C THR A 397 -15.59 29.66 -11.82
N ALA A 398 -15.46 30.89 -12.33
CA ALA A 398 -15.20 32.08 -11.53
C ALA A 398 -16.48 32.83 -11.10
N GLN A 399 -17.65 32.39 -11.55
CA GLN A 399 -18.93 33.04 -11.27
C GLN A 399 -19.58 32.45 -10.01
N SER A 400 -19.51 33.18 -8.90
CA SER A 400 -20.26 32.88 -7.68
C SER A 400 -21.69 33.40 -7.77
N THR A 401 -22.66 32.63 -7.26
CA THR A 401 -24.05 33.08 -7.08
C THR A 401 -24.30 33.72 -5.71
N PHE A 402 -23.28 33.73 -4.84
CA PHE A 402 -23.38 34.24 -3.47
C PHE A 402 -22.95 35.69 -3.37
N THR A 403 -23.75 36.49 -2.67
CA THR A 403 -23.55 37.94 -2.48
C THR A 403 -22.40 38.27 -1.53
N ASP A 404 -22.08 37.37 -0.62
CA ASP A 404 -21.02 37.50 0.40
C ASP A 404 -19.71 36.80 -0.01
N VAL A 405 -19.56 36.44 -1.28
CA VAL A 405 -18.32 35.89 -1.86
C VAL A 405 -17.80 36.89 -2.91
N PRO A 406 -16.86 37.78 -2.54
CA PRO A 406 -16.30 38.76 -3.46
C PRO A 406 -15.57 38.08 -4.62
N ALA A 407 -15.77 38.56 -5.85
CA ALA A 407 -15.16 37.98 -7.05
C ALA A 407 -13.63 37.92 -7.00
N ASN A 408 -12.99 38.82 -6.26
CA ASN A 408 -11.53 38.91 -6.09
C ASN A 408 -10.99 38.16 -4.86
N ALA A 409 -11.85 37.52 -4.05
CA ALA A 409 -11.38 36.70 -2.94
C ALA A 409 -10.64 35.45 -3.46
N SER A 410 -9.55 35.07 -2.82
CA SER A 410 -8.74 33.90 -3.21
C SER A 410 -9.55 32.61 -3.26
N TYR A 411 -10.56 32.48 -2.41
CA TYR A 411 -11.46 31.32 -2.33
C TYR A 411 -12.68 31.39 -3.27
N SER A 412 -12.88 32.49 -3.99
CA SER A 412 -14.09 32.74 -4.78
C SER A 412 -14.32 31.67 -5.86
N ARG A 413 -13.28 31.37 -6.64
CA ARG A 413 -13.33 30.33 -7.69
C ARG A 413 -13.58 28.94 -7.10
N HIS A 414 -12.96 28.64 -5.95
CA HIS A 414 -13.13 27.36 -5.27
C HIS A 414 -14.59 27.18 -4.88
N VAL A 415 -15.15 28.13 -4.12
CA VAL A 415 -16.56 28.12 -3.68
C VAL A 415 -17.51 28.02 -4.87
N ALA A 416 -17.30 28.83 -5.91
CA ALA A 416 -18.15 28.81 -7.10
C ALA A 416 -18.12 27.45 -7.81
N THR A 417 -16.94 26.83 -7.94
CA THR A 417 -16.76 25.54 -8.60
C THR A 417 -17.41 24.40 -7.82
N VAL A 418 -17.12 24.26 -6.52
CA VAL A 418 -17.67 23.16 -5.73
C VAL A 418 -19.17 23.31 -5.48
N THR A 419 -19.70 24.54 -5.53
CA THR A 419 -21.16 24.79 -5.53
C THR A 419 -21.78 24.39 -6.86
N LYS A 420 -21.19 24.77 -8.00
CA LYS A 420 -21.66 24.36 -9.34
C LYS A 420 -21.61 22.84 -9.53
N ALA A 421 -20.65 22.18 -8.89
CA ALA A 421 -20.54 20.72 -8.83
C ALA A 421 -21.60 20.05 -7.93
N GLY A 422 -22.34 20.82 -7.12
CA GLY A 422 -23.34 20.31 -6.19
C GLY A 422 -22.75 19.67 -4.92
N ILE A 423 -21.46 19.91 -4.63
CA ILE A 423 -20.77 19.31 -3.48
C ILE A 423 -21.13 20.05 -2.19
N ILE A 424 -21.32 21.36 -2.27
CA ILE A 424 -21.68 22.21 -1.13
C ILE A 424 -22.79 23.19 -1.49
N ASP A 425 -23.49 23.67 -0.46
CA ASP A 425 -24.60 24.61 -0.58
C ASP A 425 -24.35 25.87 0.27
N GLY A 426 -25.06 26.95 -0.07
CA GLY A 426 -25.09 28.17 0.73
C GLY A 426 -25.87 28.01 2.04
N VAL A 427 -25.87 29.06 2.84
CA VAL A 427 -26.58 29.10 4.14
C VAL A 427 -27.99 29.72 4.03
N GLY A 428 -28.46 29.95 2.80
CA GLY A 428 -29.72 30.65 2.51
C GLY A 428 -29.51 32.13 2.18
N ASN A 429 -30.58 32.80 1.73
CA ASN A 429 -30.62 34.24 1.38
C ASN A 429 -29.55 34.71 0.37
N GLY A 430 -29.07 33.81 -0.50
CA GLY A 430 -28.00 34.13 -1.44
C GLY A 430 -26.64 34.34 -0.78
N CYS A 431 -26.42 33.80 0.42
CA CYS A 431 -25.16 33.87 1.16
C CYS A 431 -24.49 32.49 1.28
N TYR A 432 -23.16 32.48 1.30
CA TYR A 432 -22.32 31.32 1.54
C TYR A 432 -21.77 31.26 2.96
N ASN A 433 -21.55 32.39 3.61
CA ASN A 433 -20.85 32.57 4.89
C ASN A 433 -19.41 31.98 4.89
N PRO A 434 -18.47 32.53 4.11
CA PRO A 434 -17.13 31.96 3.92
C PRO A 434 -16.30 31.84 5.21
N ASN A 435 -16.46 32.79 6.13
CA ASN A 435 -15.74 32.81 7.42
C ASN A 435 -16.48 32.03 8.52
N GLY A 436 -17.61 31.41 8.21
CA GLY A 436 -18.35 30.59 9.15
C GLY A 436 -17.51 29.40 9.61
N ARG A 437 -17.38 29.24 10.93
CA ARG A 437 -16.66 28.11 11.54
C ARG A 437 -17.49 26.84 11.42
N LEU A 438 -16.81 25.73 11.20
CA LEU A 438 -17.42 24.43 10.99
C LEU A 438 -17.33 23.53 12.22
N THR A 439 -18.22 22.56 12.26
CA THR A 439 -18.23 21.47 13.24
C THR A 439 -17.97 20.15 12.54
N TRP A 440 -17.68 19.10 13.31
CA TRP A 440 -17.60 17.72 12.82
C TRP A 440 -18.82 17.32 11.97
N ALA A 441 -20.03 17.65 12.41
CA ALA A 441 -21.26 17.39 11.68
C ALA A 441 -21.28 18.04 10.29
N HIS A 442 -20.74 19.26 10.15
CA HIS A 442 -20.64 19.91 8.85
C HIS A 442 -19.61 19.22 7.95
N ALA A 443 -18.42 18.91 8.48
CA ALA A 443 -17.37 18.21 7.73
C ALA A 443 -17.85 16.85 7.24
N LEU A 444 -18.40 16.02 8.14
CA LEU A 444 -18.94 14.69 7.79
C LEU A 444 -20.07 14.78 6.78
N THR A 445 -20.95 15.78 6.87
CA THR A 445 -22.02 15.97 5.88
C THR A 445 -21.46 16.17 4.48
N VAL A 446 -20.37 16.92 4.33
CA VAL A 446 -19.78 17.16 3.01
C VAL A 446 -19.01 15.93 2.54
N LEU A 447 -18.18 15.34 3.39
CA LEU A 447 -17.35 14.20 3.03
C LEU A 447 -18.18 12.95 2.68
N THR A 448 -19.24 12.67 3.43
CA THR A 448 -20.09 11.49 3.16
C THR A 448 -20.94 11.60 1.90
N ARG A 449 -21.01 12.78 1.25
CA ARG A 449 -21.62 12.93 -0.09
C ARG A 449 -20.83 12.19 -1.18
N PHE A 450 -19.56 11.86 -0.93
CA PHE A 450 -18.69 11.16 -1.87
C PHE A 450 -18.76 9.63 -1.79
N VAL A 451 -19.59 9.09 -0.90
CA VAL A 451 -19.79 7.66 -0.75
C VAL A 451 -21.27 7.30 -0.76
N LYS A 452 -21.55 6.02 -0.99
CA LYS A 452 -22.91 5.50 -0.82
C LYS A 452 -23.32 5.66 0.65
N SER A 453 -24.48 6.26 0.89
CA SER A 453 -25.04 6.35 2.23
C SER A 453 -25.34 4.94 2.76
N GLU A 454 -24.84 4.68 3.97
CA GLU A 454 -25.04 3.42 4.67
C GLU A 454 -25.58 3.69 6.06
N ASN A 455 -26.58 2.88 6.46
CA ASN A 455 -27.21 3.03 7.76
C ASN A 455 -26.40 2.27 8.81
N TYR A 456 -26.13 2.94 9.93
CA TYR A 456 -25.52 2.36 11.12
C TYR A 456 -26.34 2.71 12.34
N THR A 457 -26.56 1.76 13.25
CA THR A 457 -27.23 2.02 14.52
C THR A 457 -26.19 2.47 15.56
N LEU A 458 -26.13 3.77 15.83
CA LEU A 458 -25.25 4.33 16.85
C LEU A 458 -25.60 3.76 18.23
N GLN A 459 -24.61 3.19 18.89
CA GLN A 459 -24.67 2.66 20.24
C GLN A 459 -24.15 3.70 21.24
N ASN A 460 -23.03 4.37 20.92
CA ASN A 460 -22.28 5.18 21.89
C ASN A 460 -22.32 6.69 21.58
N ILE A 461 -22.18 7.11 20.32
CA ILE A 461 -22.34 8.51 19.92
C ILE A 461 -23.78 8.92 20.20
N LYS A 462 -23.95 9.91 21.08
CA LYS A 462 -25.26 10.51 21.37
C LYS A 462 -25.46 11.72 20.47
N TYR A 463 -26.09 11.49 19.33
CA TYR A 463 -26.40 12.54 18.37
C TYR A 463 -27.69 12.25 17.59
N ASP A 464 -28.66 13.16 17.69
CA ASP A 464 -29.96 13.14 17.02
C ASP A 464 -30.17 14.37 16.12
N GLY A 465 -29.10 15.13 15.86
CA GLY A 465 -29.12 16.36 15.08
C GLY A 465 -29.27 16.15 13.57
N TRP A 466 -29.33 17.27 12.84
CA TRP A 466 -29.60 17.30 11.39
C TRP A 466 -28.62 16.46 10.54
N ALA A 467 -27.39 16.24 11.02
CA ALA A 467 -26.37 15.47 10.32
C ALA A 467 -26.34 13.97 10.70
N VAL A 468 -27.36 13.44 11.40
CA VAL A 468 -27.31 12.08 11.96
C VAL A 468 -26.99 11.02 10.91
N LYS A 469 -27.55 11.14 9.71
CA LYS A 469 -27.26 10.22 8.59
C LYS A 469 -25.79 10.27 8.15
N ALA A 470 -25.19 11.45 8.15
CA ALA A 470 -23.77 11.61 7.81
C ALA A 470 -22.89 10.99 8.89
N VAL A 471 -23.23 11.16 10.17
CA VAL A 471 -22.52 10.51 11.28
C VAL A 471 -22.63 8.99 11.17
N GLN A 472 -23.83 8.45 10.94
CA GLN A 472 -24.06 7.02 10.74
C GLN A 472 -23.28 6.47 9.54
N THR A 473 -23.30 7.18 8.40
CA THR A 473 -22.55 6.78 7.21
C THR A 473 -21.05 6.79 7.49
N ALA A 474 -20.53 7.81 8.17
CA ALA A 474 -19.12 7.89 8.51
C ALA A 474 -18.68 6.76 9.46
N VAL A 475 -19.55 6.32 10.39
CA VAL A 475 -19.29 5.12 11.21
C VAL A 475 -19.35 3.85 10.35
N ALA A 476 -20.34 3.72 9.46
CA ALA A 476 -20.50 2.55 8.59
C ALA A 476 -19.31 2.32 7.66
N HIS A 477 -18.69 3.41 7.17
CA HIS A 477 -17.49 3.38 6.33
C HIS A 477 -16.18 3.33 7.12
N ASP A 478 -16.24 3.11 8.44
CA ASP A 478 -15.08 3.06 9.35
C ASP A 478 -14.23 4.35 9.41
N TRP A 479 -14.79 5.50 9.01
CA TRP A 479 -14.10 6.79 9.08
C TRP A 479 -14.01 7.29 10.53
N ILE A 480 -15.06 7.10 11.33
CA ILE A 480 -15.10 7.49 12.75
C ILE A 480 -15.60 6.34 13.64
N ARG A 481 -15.12 6.28 14.89
CA ARG A 481 -15.63 5.33 15.89
C ARG A 481 -16.97 5.78 16.43
N ASP A 482 -17.85 4.81 16.67
CA ASP A 482 -19.00 5.01 17.54
C ASP A 482 -18.56 5.08 19.01
N ARG A 483 -18.12 6.26 19.46
CA ARG A 483 -17.62 6.54 20.82
C ARG A 483 -18.37 7.69 21.49
N ALA A 484 -18.63 7.58 22.79
CA ALA A 484 -19.49 8.52 23.52
C ALA A 484 -18.94 9.95 23.65
N ASP A 485 -17.63 10.10 23.54
CA ASP A 485 -16.87 11.33 23.59
C ASP A 485 -16.73 12.04 22.24
N PHE A 486 -16.99 11.35 21.11
CA PHE A 486 -17.07 12.03 19.82
C PHE A 486 -18.31 12.93 19.79
N LYS A 487 -18.11 14.24 19.61
CA LYS A 487 -19.18 15.25 19.59
C LYS A 487 -19.35 15.83 18.19
N PRO A 488 -20.35 15.40 17.39
CA PRO A 488 -20.58 15.97 16.07
C PRO A 488 -20.82 17.49 16.05
N THR A 489 -21.27 18.07 17.18
CA THR A 489 -21.47 19.51 17.33
C THR A 489 -20.22 20.29 17.72
N ALA A 490 -19.12 19.61 18.07
CA ALA A 490 -17.86 20.28 18.38
C ALA A 490 -17.27 20.94 17.14
N ALA A 491 -16.65 22.10 17.34
CA ALA A 491 -15.88 22.78 16.30
C ALA A 491 -14.70 21.89 15.88
N ILE A 492 -14.38 21.88 14.59
CA ILE A 492 -13.25 21.16 14.03
C ILE A 492 -12.17 22.17 13.64
N THR A 493 -10.91 21.89 13.97
CA THR A 493 -9.75 22.67 13.54
C THR A 493 -9.34 22.30 12.12
N LEU A 494 -8.56 23.17 11.49
CA LEU A 494 -8.02 22.93 10.16
C LEU A 494 -7.08 21.72 10.17
N GLY A 495 -6.23 21.58 11.19
CA GLY A 495 -5.32 20.44 11.37
C GLY A 495 -6.09 19.12 11.48
N GLU A 496 -7.06 19.04 12.40
CA GLU A 496 -7.91 17.86 12.57
C GLU A 496 -8.63 17.47 11.26
N PHE A 497 -9.15 18.46 10.52
CA PHE A 497 -9.82 18.19 9.25
C PHE A 497 -8.86 17.66 8.17
N VAL A 498 -7.67 18.25 8.04
CA VAL A 498 -6.65 17.84 7.08
C VAL A 498 -6.19 16.42 7.37
N GLU A 499 -5.87 16.12 8.62
CA GLU A 499 -5.48 14.77 9.06
C GLU A 499 -6.60 13.75 8.80
N PHE A 500 -7.83 14.08 9.23
CA PHE A 500 -8.99 13.21 9.04
C PHE A 500 -9.28 12.93 7.56
N PHE A 501 -9.24 13.97 6.72
CA PHE A 501 -9.52 13.80 5.31
C PHE A 501 -8.39 13.05 4.59
N ASN A 502 -7.13 13.28 4.95
CA ASN A 502 -6.00 12.48 4.45
C ASN A 502 -6.13 10.99 4.84
N SER A 503 -6.58 10.70 6.07
CA SER A 503 -6.87 9.32 6.49
C SER A 503 -7.95 8.68 5.60
N ILE A 504 -9.04 9.42 5.32
CA ILE A 504 -10.06 8.97 4.37
C ILE A 504 -9.44 8.75 2.99
N LEU A 505 -8.72 9.70 2.40
CA LEU A 505 -8.10 9.52 1.08
C LEU A 505 -7.21 8.26 1.05
N GLY A 506 -6.44 8.03 2.11
CA GLY A 506 -5.63 6.82 2.30
C GLY A 506 -6.43 5.50 2.20
N LEU A 507 -7.66 5.46 2.71
CA LEU A 507 -8.55 4.30 2.59
C LEU A 507 -8.95 4.00 1.13
N TYR A 508 -8.95 5.02 0.26
CA TYR A 508 -9.34 4.90 -1.15
C TYR A 508 -8.14 4.99 -2.10
N GLN A 509 -6.91 5.19 -1.59
CA GLN A 509 -5.68 5.36 -2.38
C GLN A 509 -5.16 4.09 -3.06
N THR A 510 -5.77 2.92 -2.84
CA THR A 510 -5.34 1.67 -3.49
C THR A 510 -6.48 0.65 -3.52
N ILE A 511 -7.17 0.58 -4.66
CA ILE A 511 -7.23 -0.68 -5.44
C ILE A 511 -6.13 -0.54 -6.48
#